data_AF-A0A1A5JNJ6-F1
#
_entry.id   AF-A0A1A5JNJ6-F1
#
_cell.length_a   1.000
_cell.length_b   1.000
_cell.length_c   1.000
_cell.angle_alpha   90.00
_cell.angle_beta   90.00
_cell.angle_gamma   90.00
#
_symmetry.space_group_name_H-M   'P 1'
#
loop_
_entity.id
_entity.type
_entity.pdbx_description
1 polymer ?
#
loop_
_entity_poly.entity_id
_entity_poly.type
_entity_poly.pdbx_seq_one_letter_code
_entity_poly.pdbx_strand_id
1 'polypeptide(L)' 'MVAFGFFRDQVKDMHCDADVILARWDEKANSPVVYRCPKAYLLNRFASAPFVPWPDYTEGESEDLGRALAAALRDAKR' A
#
# COMPACT_ATOMS: atom_id res chain seq x y z
N MET A 1 -5.13 0.75 -4.00
CA MET A 1 -5.05 -0.07 -2.77
C MET A 1 -4.12 -1.22 -3.05
N VAL A 2 -3.21 -1.53 -2.12
CA VAL A 2 -2.14 -2.50 -2.32
C VAL A 2 -2.25 -3.58 -1.24
N ALA A 3 -2.16 -4.85 -1.64
CA ALA A 3 -2.03 -5.97 -0.71
C ALA A 3 -0.61 -5.99 -0.14
N PHE A 4 -0.37 -5.18 0.89
CA PHE A 4 0.94 -5.03 1.54
C PHE A 4 1.48 -6.33 2.14
N GLY A 5 0.60 -7.26 2.54
CA GLY A 5 1.02 -8.58 3.02
C GLY A 5 1.99 -9.32 2.07
N PHE A 6 1.90 -9.07 0.76
CA PHE A 6 2.82 -9.63 -0.24
C PHE A 6 4.23 -8.99 -0.23
N PHE A 7 4.32 -7.74 0.22
CA PHE A 7 5.55 -6.94 0.20
C PHE A 7 6.21 -6.80 1.58
N ARG A 8 5.60 -7.38 2.62
CA ARG A 8 6.00 -7.20 4.02
C ARG A 8 7.48 -7.52 4.29
N ASP A 9 8.03 -8.56 3.65
CA ASP A 9 9.45 -8.94 3.78
C ASP A 9 10.41 -8.05 2.96
N GLN A 10 9.90 -7.35 1.95
CA GLN A 10 10.69 -6.53 1.02
C GLN A 10 10.80 -5.07 1.46
N VAL A 11 9.87 -4.59 2.30
CA VAL A 11 9.77 -3.19 2.70
C VAL A 11 10.14 -3.06 4.18
N LYS A 12 11.28 -2.42 4.46
CA LYS A 12 11.81 -2.29 5.84
C LYS A 12 11.68 -0.88 6.41
N ASP A 13 11.45 0.10 5.56
CA ASP A 13 11.35 1.52 5.88
C ASP A 13 9.95 1.96 6.33
N MET A 14 9.00 1.03 6.49
CA MET A 14 7.67 1.29 7.02
C MET A 14 7.27 0.34 8.14
N HIS A 15 6.42 0.82 9.04
CA HIS A 15 5.79 0.00 10.07
C HIS A 15 4.27 0.02 9.87
N CYS A 16 3.75 -1.07 9.31
CA CYS A 16 2.33 -1.29 9.11
C CYS A 16 1.97 -2.75 9.37
N ASP A 17 1.08 -2.99 10.33
CA ASP A 17 0.63 -4.35 10.67
C ASP A 17 -0.53 -4.82 9.78
N ALA A 18 -1.15 -3.91 9.01
CA ALA A 18 -2.27 -4.21 8.13
C ALA A 18 -1.81 -4.90 6.84
N ASP A 19 -2.57 -5.90 6.38
CA ASP A 19 -2.31 -6.60 5.12
C ASP A 19 -2.63 -5.77 3.88
N VAL A 20 -3.42 -4.70 4.04
CA VAL A 20 -3.89 -3.85 2.96
C VAL A 20 -3.61 -2.40 3.31
N ILE A 21 -2.99 -1.68 2.37
CA ILE A 21 -2.65 -0.27 2.52
C ILE A 21 -3.23 0.56 1.37
N LEU A 22 -3.43 1.85 1.66
CA LEU A 22 -3.70 2.85 0.64
C LEU A 22 -2.38 3.49 0.23
N ALA A 23 -1.82 3.05 -0.88
CA ALA A 23 -0.64 3.65 -1.48
C ALA A 23 -1.06 4.73 -2.49
N ARG A 24 -0.46 5.92 -2.37
CA ARG A 24 -0.45 6.95 -3.39
C ARG A 24 0.97 6.98 -3.97
N TRP A 25 1.07 6.62 -5.24
CA TRP A 25 2.34 6.49 -5.93
C TRP A 25 2.24 7.07 -7.34
N ASP A 26 3.25 7.84 -7.73
CA ASP A 26 3.34 8.48 -9.06
C ASP A 26 3.98 7.58 -10.13
N GLU A 27 3.99 6.26 -9.92
CA GLU A 27 4.53 5.23 -10.84
C GLU A 27 6.01 5.39 -11.23
N LYS A 28 6.76 6.25 -10.53
CA LYS A 28 8.20 6.44 -10.70
C LYS A 28 8.96 5.56 -9.71
N ALA A 29 9.94 4.81 -10.22
CA ALA A 29 10.67 3.79 -9.45
C ALA A 29 11.52 4.32 -8.27
N ASN A 30 11.83 5.61 -8.26
CA ASN A 30 12.67 6.25 -7.23
C ASN A 30 11.93 7.39 -6.50
N SER A 31 10.59 7.40 -6.53
CA SER A 31 9.81 8.37 -5.78
C SER A 31 9.25 7.70 -4.52
N PRO A 32 9.37 8.35 -3.34
CA PRO A 32 8.77 7.83 -2.12
C PRO A 32 7.26 7.68 -2.31
N VAL A 33 6.74 6.52 -1.90
CA VAL A 33 5.32 6.21 -1.93
C VAL A 33 4.71 6.69 -0.63
N VAL A 34 3.73 7.58 -0.73
CA VAL A 34 2.92 7.97 0.43
C VAL A 34 1.94 6.82 0.70
N TYR A 35 2.06 6.19 1.86
CA TYR A 35 1.18 5.10 2.26
C TYR A 35 0.33 5.50 3.46
N ARG A 36 -0.88 4.93 3.53
CA ARG A 36 -1.72 4.96 4.72
C ARG A 36 -2.05 3.53 5.13
N CYS A 37 -1.73 3.22 6.38
CA CYS A 37 -1.99 1.95 7.04
C CYS A 37 -3.26 2.10 7.89
N PRO A 38 -4.43 1.65 7.41
CA PRO A 38 -5.66 1.74 8.18
C PRO A 38 -5.69 0.70 9.30
N LYS A 39 -6.25 1.05 10.46
CA LYS A 39 -6.45 0.06 11.54
C LYS A 39 -7.55 -0.96 11.22
N ALA A 40 -8.51 -0.57 10.37
CA ALA A 40 -9.60 -1.41 9.94
C ALA A 40 -10.04 -1.03 8.52
N TYR A 41 -10.61 -1.99 7.81
CA TYR A 41 -11.31 -1.78 6.56
C TYR A 41 -12.61 -2.59 6.58
N LEU A 42 -13.65 -2.05 5.94
CA LEU A 42 -14.95 -2.70 5.84
C LEU A 42 -15.19 -3.15 4.41
N LEU A 43 -15.46 -4.44 4.25
CA LEU A 43 -15.90 -5.02 2.98
C LEU A 43 -17.43 -5.04 2.97
N ASN A 44 -18.03 -4.44 1.95
CA ASN A 44 -19.47 -4.42 1.77
C ASN A 44 -19.82 -5.00 0.40
N ARG A 45 -20.77 -5.93 0.34
CA ARG A 45 -21.28 -6.54 -0.91
C ARG A 45 -21.81 -5.53 -1.93
N PHE A 46 -22.20 -4.33 -1.49
CA PHE A 46 -22.72 -3.27 -2.34
C PHE A 46 -21.65 -2.26 -2.79
N ALA A 47 -20.40 -2.40 -2.33
CA ALA A 47 -19.31 -1.50 -2.66
C ALA A 47 -18.21 -2.25 -3.41
N SER A 48 -17.79 -1.72 -4.56
CA SER A 48 -16.70 -2.30 -5.36
C SER A 48 -15.31 -2.05 -4.78
N ALA A 49 -15.20 -1.18 -3.77
CA ALA A 49 -13.96 -0.87 -3.08
C ALA A 49 -14.15 -0.99 -1.56
N PRO A 50 -13.16 -1.49 -0.81
CA PRO A 50 -13.22 -1.52 0.64
C PRO A 50 -13.33 -0.10 1.21
N PHE A 51 -14.20 0.07 2.20
CA PHE A 51 -14.33 1.33 2.91
C PHE A 51 -13.28 1.40 4.03
N VAL A 52 -12.55 2.50 4.08
CA VAL A 52 -11.57 2.76 5.14
C VAL A 52 -12.12 3.87 6.04
N PRO A 53 -12.59 3.54 7.26
CA PRO A 53 -13.13 4.52 8.18
C PRO A 53 -12.04 5.49 8.63
N TRP A 54 -12.29 6.79 8.43
CA TRP A 54 -11.50 7.86 9.02
C TRP A 54 -11.86 8.05 10.50
N PRO A 55 -10.95 8.51 11.38
CA PRO A 55 -9.58 8.99 11.13
C PRO A 55 -8.47 8.02 11.55
N ASP A 56 -8.78 6.77 11.89
CA ASP A 56 -7.83 5.82 12.47
C ASP A 56 -6.91 5.15 11.44
N TYR A 57 -5.96 5.92 10.89
CA TYR A 57 -4.87 5.42 10.07
C TYR A 57 -3.52 6.00 10.52
N THR A 58 -2.43 5.28 10.27
CA THR A 58 -1.07 5.86 10.29
C THR A 58 -0.65 6.16 8.87
N GLU A 59 0.04 7.28 8.66
CA GLU A 59 0.58 7.65 7.36
C GLU A 59 2.09 7.84 7.42
N GLY A 60 2.74 7.61 6.28
CA GLY A 60 4.17 7.78 6.13
C GLY A 60 4.58 7.69 4.66
N GLU A 61 5.88 7.77 4.45
CA GLU A 61 6.51 7.65 3.15
C GLU A 61 7.48 6.48 3.15
N SER A 62 7.54 5.75 2.04
CA SER A 62 8.43 4.59 1.88
C SER A 62 9.00 4.56 0.47
N GLU A 63 10.33 4.53 0.38
CA GLU A 63 11.05 4.34 -0.88
C GLU A 63 11.11 2.86 -1.26
N ASP A 64 11.25 1.96 -0.29
CA ASP A 64 11.33 0.52 -0.54
C ASP A 64 10.02 0.01 -1.17
N LEU A 65 8.87 0.50 -0.70
CA LEU A 65 7.57 0.16 -1.29
C LEU A 65 7.49 0.63 -2.74
N GLY A 66 8.02 1.81 -3.08
CA GLY A 66 8.08 2.31 -4.44
C GLY A 66 8.89 1.40 -5.37
N ARG A 67 10.05 0.92 -4.88
CA ARG A 67 10.89 -0.02 -5.62
C ARG A 67 10.21 -1.38 -5.81
N ALA A 68 9.58 -1.90 -4.75
CA ALA A 68 8.86 -3.17 -4.78
C ALA A 68 7.65 -3.13 -5.73
N LEU A 69 6.86 -2.05 -5.69
CA LEU A 69 5.74 -1.83 -6.60
C LEU A 69 6.21 -1.66 -8.05
N ALA A 70 7.32 -0.95 -8.29
CA ALA A 70 7.90 -0.81 -9.61
C ALA A 70 8.40 -2.16 -10.18
N ALA A 71 8.99 -3.00 -9.33
CA ALA A 71 9.36 -4.36 -9.73
C ALA A 71 8.13 -5.20 -10.10
N ALA A 72 7.11 -5.22 -9.24
CA ALA A 72 5.88 -5.96 -9.49
C ALA A 72 5.14 -5.49 -10.77
N LEU A 73 5.09 -4.17 -11.03
CA LEU A 73 4.50 -3.63 -12.26
C LEU A 73 5.30 -4.00 -13.51
N ARG A 74 6.63 -4.09 -13.44
CA ARG A 74 7.44 -4.54 -14.58
C ARG A 74 7.19 -6.00 -14.88
N ASP A 75 7.12 -6.84 -13.85
CA ASP A 75 6.85 -8.27 -14.02
C ASP A 75 5.43 -8.52 -14.55
N ALA A 76 4.43 -7.77 -14.08
CA ALA A 76 3.05 -7.89 -14.57
C ALA A 76 2.84 -7.43 -16.03
N LYS A 77 3.76 -6.63 -16.57
CA LYS A 77 3.73 -6.19 -17.98
C LYS A 77 4.42 -7.17 -18.93
N ARG A 78 5.08 -8.20 -18.41
CA ARG A 78 5.80 -9.22 -19.18
C ARG A 78 4.87 -10.37 -19.56
#